data_AF-A0A8H6WZQ3-F1
#
_entry.id   AF-A0A8H6WZQ3-F1
#
_cell.length_a   1.000
_cell.length_b   1.000
_cell.length_c   1.000
_cell.angle_alpha   90.00
_cell.angle_beta   90.00
_cell.angle_gamma   90.00
#
_symmetry.space_group_name_H-M   'P 1'
#
loop_
_entity.id
_entity.type
_entity.pdbx_description
1 polymer ?
#
loop_
_entity_poly.entity_id
_entity_poly.type
_entity_poly.pdbx_seq_one_letter_code
_entity_poly.pdbx_strand_id
1 'polypeptide(L)'
;MYTLDEAGNRIYTLKKLTDAGKITKSAHPARFSPDDKFSRHRVLIKQRYGVLLTQTPAKPFLLFSQPPPLPPSISTASLRLSLPMIGKLVHYAFDAVLISTLAAGVRRSSGFAPNAESISDPTFRGLAQRYFGVGETIFDMIQATAVNSAYFKRDGKGPR
;
A
#
# COMPACT_ATOMS: atom_id res chain seq x y z
N MET A 1 -6.67 33.96 12.61
CA MET A 1 -6.74 32.48 12.73
C MET A 1 -8.03 32.11 13.44
N TYR A 2 -8.45 30.85 13.44
CA TYR A 2 -9.67 30.44 14.12
C TYR A 2 -9.59 29.03 14.71
N THR A 3 -10.45 28.77 15.69
CA THR A 3 -10.78 27.43 16.20
C THR A 3 -12.29 27.20 16.07
N LEU A 4 -12.69 25.93 16.08
CA LEU A 4 -14.10 25.54 16.13
C LEU A 4 -14.51 25.34 17.58
N ASP A 5 -15.63 25.93 17.95
CA ASP A 5 -16.31 25.67 19.22
C ASP A 5 -17.10 24.36 19.16
N GLU A 6 -17.64 23.90 20.29
CA GLU A 6 -18.46 22.68 20.39
C GLU A 6 -19.72 22.77 19.51
N ALA A 7 -20.27 23.97 19.35
CA ALA A 7 -21.38 24.26 18.43
C ALA A 7 -20.97 24.34 16.94
N GLY A 8 -19.68 24.18 16.61
CA GLY A 8 -19.16 24.28 15.24
C GLY A 8 -18.97 25.71 14.72
N ASN A 9 -19.17 26.73 15.56
CA ASN A 9 -18.94 28.13 15.21
C ASN A 9 -17.44 28.47 15.20
N ARG A 10 -17.03 29.42 14.35
CA ARG A 10 -15.62 29.87 14.26
C ARG A 10 -15.34 30.96 15.28
N ILE A 11 -14.42 30.70 16.21
CA ILE A 11 -13.89 31.71 17.14
C ILE A 11 -12.58 32.23 16.57
N TYR A 12 -12.52 33.52 16.24
CA TYR A 12 -11.34 34.15 15.65
C TYR A 12 -10.33 34.58 16.70
N THR A 13 -9.06 34.35 16.42
CA THR A 13 -7.93 34.72 17.27
C THR A 13 -6.69 35.04 16.44
N LEU A 14 -5.80 35.87 16.99
CA LEU A 14 -4.49 36.16 16.42
C LEU A 14 -3.39 35.24 16.99
N LYS A 15 -3.65 34.55 18.10
CA LYS A 15 -2.68 33.64 18.73
C LYS A 15 -2.56 32.32 17.95
N LYS A 16 -1.36 31.74 17.88
CA LYS A 16 -1.10 30.43 17.23
C LYS A 16 -1.62 29.25 18.06
N LEU A 17 -1.60 29.42 19.37
CA LEU A 17 -2.16 28.51 20.35
C LEU A 17 -3.24 29.24 21.12
N THR A 18 -4.37 28.58 21.31
CA THR A 18 -5.40 29.07 22.25
C THR A 18 -4.96 28.85 23.69
N ASP A 19 -5.63 29.49 24.64
CA ASP A 19 -5.34 29.31 26.07
C ASP A 19 -5.64 27.86 26.53
N ALA A 20 -6.46 27.13 25.76
CA ALA A 20 -6.71 25.68 25.91
C ALA A 20 -5.68 24.79 25.17
N GLY A 21 -4.62 25.35 24.60
CA GLY A 21 -3.56 24.61 23.88
C GLY A 21 -3.94 24.11 22.47
N LYS A 22 -5.16 24.34 21.99
CA LYS A 22 -5.57 23.96 20.63
C LYS A 22 -4.85 24.82 19.57
N ILE A 23 -4.32 24.19 18.53
CA ILE A 23 -3.67 24.84 17.39
C ILE A 23 -4.71 25.55 16.51
N THR A 24 -4.45 26.83 16.18
CA THR A 24 -5.38 27.65 15.41
C THR A 24 -5.15 27.50 13.90
N LYS A 25 -6.24 27.50 13.12
CA LYS A 25 -6.21 27.35 11.65
C LYS A 25 -6.25 28.72 10.96
N SER A 26 -5.76 28.82 9.72
CA SER A 26 -5.89 30.06 8.94
C SER A 26 -7.38 30.34 8.66
N ALA A 27 -7.79 31.60 8.84
CA ALA A 27 -9.17 32.01 8.56
C ALA A 27 -9.43 32.13 7.05
N HIS A 28 -8.39 32.40 6.27
CA HIS A 28 -8.45 32.49 4.82
C HIS A 28 -8.18 31.12 4.19
N PRO A 29 -8.92 30.77 3.11
CA PRO A 29 -8.66 29.55 2.35
C PRO A 29 -7.32 29.63 1.60
N ALA A 30 -6.82 28.48 1.15
CA ALA A 30 -5.66 28.44 0.27
C ALA A 30 -5.97 29.17 -1.06
N ARG A 31 -4.97 29.87 -1.62
CA ARG A 31 -5.11 30.56 -2.91
C ARG A 31 -5.46 29.55 -4.00
N PHE A 32 -6.44 29.92 -4.82
CA PHE A 32 -6.77 29.17 -6.02
C PHE A 32 -5.81 29.55 -7.15
N SER A 33 -5.25 28.54 -7.82
CA SER A 33 -4.45 28.69 -9.03
C SER A 33 -5.05 27.78 -10.11
N PRO A 34 -5.36 28.30 -11.32
CA PRO A 34 -5.86 27.48 -12.41
C PRO A 34 -4.86 26.40 -12.85
N ASP A 35 -3.56 26.72 -12.85
CA ASP A 35 -2.47 25.79 -13.17
C ASP A 35 -1.95 25.05 -11.92
N ASP A 36 -2.84 24.36 -11.22
CA ASP A 36 -2.47 23.60 -10.03
C ASP A 36 -1.80 22.26 -10.40
N LYS A 37 -0.47 22.27 -10.50
CA LYS A 37 0.38 21.09 -10.74
C LYS A 37 0.14 19.94 -9.76
N PHE A 38 -0.29 20.22 -8.53
CA PHE A 38 -0.52 19.21 -7.49
C PHE A 38 -1.98 18.75 -7.40
N SER A 39 -2.82 19.12 -8.37
CA SER A 39 -4.23 18.73 -8.44
C SER A 39 -4.46 17.22 -8.35
N ARG A 40 -3.71 16.42 -9.13
CA ARG A 40 -3.77 14.94 -9.10
C ARG A 40 -3.46 14.39 -7.70
N HIS A 41 -2.40 14.89 -7.06
CA HIS A 41 -1.99 14.45 -5.72
C HIS A 41 -3.05 14.79 -4.66
N ARG A 42 -3.64 15.99 -4.74
CA ARG A 42 -4.73 16.40 -3.84
C ARG A 42 -5.95 15.49 -3.96
N VAL A 43 -6.36 15.15 -5.19
CA VAL A 43 -7.51 14.26 -5.42
C VAL A 43 -7.23 12.84 -4.91
N LEU A 44 -6.04 12.30 -5.19
CA LEU A 44 -5.64 10.97 -4.72
C LEU A 44 -5.61 10.88 -3.19
N ILE A 45 -5.11 11.91 -2.49
CA ILE A 45 -5.15 11.96 -1.03
C ILE A 45 -6.59 11.95 -0.53
N LYS A 46 -7.47 12.80 -1.08
CA LYS A 46 -8.89 12.83 -0.71
C LYS A 46 -9.58 11.48 -0.97
N GLN A 47 -9.24 10.81 -2.06
CA GLN A 47 -9.77 9.50 -2.43
C GLN A 47 -9.35 8.39 -1.46
N ARG A 48 -8.09 8.41 -1.01
CA ARG A 48 -7.55 7.42 -0.05
C ARG A 48 -8.22 7.51 1.32
N TYR A 49 -8.53 8.73 1.77
CA TYR A 49 -9.18 8.97 3.06
C TYR A 49 -10.72 8.96 2.99
N GLY A 50 -11.32 8.67 1.82
CA GLY A 50 -12.78 8.60 1.69
C GLY A 50 -13.49 9.97 1.82
N VAL A 51 -12.78 11.08 1.63
CA VAL A 51 -13.28 12.45 1.86
C VAL A 51 -13.80 13.10 0.57
N LEU A 52 -13.81 12.38 -0.56
CA LEU A 52 -14.40 12.90 -1.78
C LEU A 52 -15.93 12.94 -1.65
N LEU A 53 -16.52 14.02 -2.16
CA LEU A 53 -17.98 14.19 -2.22
C LEU A 53 -18.67 13.06 -3.01
N THR A 54 -17.96 12.45 -3.96
CA THR A 54 -18.43 11.29 -4.74
C THR A 54 -18.39 9.97 -3.97
N GLN A 55 -17.67 9.91 -2.85
CA GLN A 55 -17.54 8.72 -2.00
C GLN A 55 -18.44 8.79 -0.75
N THR A 56 -18.72 9.99 -0.24
CA THR A 56 -19.66 10.19 0.87
C THR A 56 -21.11 10.01 0.40
N PRO A 57 -22.02 9.47 1.25
CA PRO A 57 -23.43 9.40 0.91
C PRO A 57 -23.94 10.80 0.57
N ALA A 58 -24.72 10.91 -0.50
CA ALA A 58 -25.30 12.18 -0.91
C ALA A 58 -26.00 12.82 0.29
N LYS A 59 -25.65 14.07 0.63
CA LYS A 59 -26.35 14.80 1.69
C LYS A 59 -27.83 14.79 1.31
N PRO A 60 -28.74 14.29 2.18
CA PRO A 60 -30.15 14.25 1.84
C PRO A 60 -30.57 15.67 1.49
N PHE A 61 -31.04 15.84 0.26
CA PHE A 61 -31.57 17.09 -0.25
C PHE A 61 -32.88 17.33 0.50
N LEU A 62 -32.81 18.01 1.64
CA LEU A 62 -33.95 18.33 2.49
C LEU A 62 -34.80 19.42 1.84
N LEU A 63 -35.48 19.06 0.75
CA LEU A 63 -36.55 19.86 0.15
C LEU A 63 -37.85 19.05 0.00
N PHE A 64 -37.86 17.77 0.38
CA PHE A 64 -39.10 16.99 0.50
C PHE A 64 -39.04 16.10 1.74
N SER A 65 -40.02 16.29 2.63
CA SER A 65 -40.38 15.31 3.66
C SER A 65 -40.73 13.98 2.99
N GLN A 66 -39.83 12.99 3.03
CA GLN A 66 -40.14 11.65 2.54
C GLN A 66 -40.98 10.87 3.56
N PRO A 67 -42.02 10.12 3.14
CA PRO A 67 -42.68 9.14 4.01
C PRO A 67 -41.71 8.01 4.39
N PRO A 68 -41.97 7.25 5.47
CA PRO A 68 -41.01 6.33 6.06
C PRO A 68 -40.53 5.27 5.05
N PRO A 69 -39.23 4.90 5.07
CA PRO A 69 -38.69 3.90 4.18
C PRO A 69 -39.29 2.51 4.49
N LEU A 70 -39.80 1.85 3.46
CA LEU A 70 -40.14 0.43 3.50
C LEU A 70 -38.91 -0.41 3.89
N PRO A 71 -39.09 -1.56 4.56
CA PRO A 71 -38.00 -2.36 5.09
C PRO A 71 -37.02 -2.78 3.97
N PRO A 72 -35.70 -2.79 4.23
CA PRO A 72 -34.71 -3.13 3.21
C PRO A 72 -34.83 -4.60 2.84
N SER A 73 -35.31 -4.86 1.62
CA SER A 73 -35.16 -6.16 0.98
C SER A 73 -33.67 -6.41 0.71
N ILE A 74 -33.13 -7.41 1.41
CA ILE A 74 -31.95 -8.20 1.06
C ILE A 74 -30.70 -7.37 0.69
N SER A 75 -29.85 -7.21 1.70
CA SER A 75 -28.45 -6.79 1.56
C SER A 75 -27.71 -7.76 0.63
N THR A 76 -27.71 -7.47 -0.67
CA THR A 76 -26.66 -7.96 -1.57
C THR A 76 -25.42 -7.14 -1.25
N ALA A 77 -24.67 -7.63 -0.25
CA ALA A 77 -23.38 -7.13 0.15
C ALA A 77 -22.52 -6.90 -1.10
N SER A 78 -22.51 -5.65 -1.55
CA SER A 78 -21.74 -5.21 -2.68
C SER A 78 -20.30 -5.21 -2.19
N LEU A 79 -19.62 -6.34 -2.36
CA LEU A 79 -18.20 -6.52 -2.10
C LEU A 79 -17.47 -5.60 -3.08
N ARG A 80 -17.41 -4.30 -2.74
CA ARG A 80 -16.71 -3.26 -3.49
C ARG A 80 -15.23 -3.53 -3.31
N LEU A 81 -14.72 -4.39 -4.18
CA LEU A 81 -13.31 -4.70 -4.36
C LEU A 81 -12.58 -3.38 -4.65
N SER A 82 -12.06 -2.75 -3.60
CA SER A 82 -11.24 -1.56 -3.74
C SER A 82 -9.98 -1.94 -4.50
N LEU A 83 -9.80 -1.43 -5.73
CA LEU A 83 -8.58 -1.55 -6.50
C LEU A 83 -7.52 -0.60 -5.89
N PRO A 84 -6.70 -1.12 -4.96
CA PRO A 84 -5.25 -1.09 -5.14
C PRO A 84 -4.63 -2.48 -4.84
N MET A 85 -5.33 -3.56 -5.19
CA MET A 85 -4.85 -4.93 -4.97
C MET A 85 -3.75 -5.36 -5.95
N ILE A 86 -3.76 -4.88 -7.20
CA ILE A 86 -2.72 -5.24 -8.20
C ILE A 86 -1.32 -4.77 -7.74
N GLY A 87 -1.21 -3.54 -7.23
CA GLY A 87 0.07 -3.02 -6.76
C GLY A 87 0.66 -3.90 -5.65
N LYS A 88 -0.14 -4.25 -4.64
CA LYS A 88 0.29 -5.12 -3.55
C LYS A 88 0.63 -6.53 -4.01
N LEU A 89 -0.18 -7.10 -4.91
CA LEU A 89 0.06 -8.43 -5.46
C LEU A 89 1.39 -8.50 -6.22
N VAL A 90 1.70 -7.48 -7.03
CA VAL A 90 2.99 -7.37 -7.72
C VAL A 90 4.16 -7.26 -6.75
N HIS A 91 4.02 -6.48 -5.68
CA HIS A 91 5.07 -6.36 -4.66
C HIS A 91 5.29 -7.70 -3.94
N TYR A 92 4.23 -8.38 -3.53
CA TYR A 92 4.36 -9.69 -2.89
C TYR A 92 4.92 -10.75 -3.83
N ALA A 93 4.58 -10.71 -5.13
CA ALA A 93 5.17 -11.60 -6.11
C ALA A 93 6.68 -11.34 -6.27
N PHE A 94 7.09 -10.07 -6.32
CA PHE A 94 8.50 -9.68 -6.39
C PHE A 94 9.26 -10.13 -5.12
N ASP A 95 8.70 -9.87 -3.94
CA ASP A 95 9.26 -10.29 -2.66
C ASP A 95 9.40 -11.81 -2.56
N ALA A 96 8.41 -12.56 -3.06
CA ALA A 96 8.48 -14.02 -3.12
C ALA A 96 9.65 -14.48 -4.01
N VAL A 97 9.84 -13.87 -5.18
CA VAL A 97 11.00 -14.19 -6.03
C VAL A 97 12.33 -13.86 -5.32
N LEU A 98 12.41 -12.73 -4.61
CA LEU A 98 13.60 -12.36 -3.83
C LEU A 98 13.90 -13.34 -2.69
N ILE A 99 12.88 -13.78 -1.95
CA ILE A 99 13.05 -14.76 -0.88
C ILE A 99 13.52 -16.10 -1.44
N SER A 100 12.95 -16.53 -2.57
CA SER A 100 13.37 -17.78 -3.23
C SER A 100 14.82 -17.74 -3.72
N THR A 101 15.25 -16.62 -4.31
CA THR A 101 16.64 -16.44 -4.79
C THR A 101 17.64 -16.31 -3.65
N LEU A 102 17.27 -15.63 -2.55
CA LEU A 102 18.09 -15.58 -1.34
C LEU A 102 18.29 -16.97 -0.74
N ALA A 103 17.21 -17.76 -0.64
CA ALA A 103 17.28 -19.14 -0.16
C ALA A 103 18.19 -20.01 -1.04
N ALA A 104 18.13 -19.84 -2.37
CA ALA A 104 19.06 -20.51 -3.29
C ALA A 104 20.53 -20.10 -3.04
N GLY A 105 20.78 -18.80 -2.80
CA GLY A 105 22.11 -18.30 -2.43
C GLY A 105 22.64 -18.87 -1.10
N VAL A 106 21.78 -18.99 -0.09
CA VAL A 106 22.12 -19.65 1.19
C VAL A 106 22.46 -21.12 0.95
N ARG A 107 21.66 -21.83 0.15
CA ARG A 107 21.93 -23.24 -0.21
C ARG A 107 23.25 -23.39 -0.96
N ARG A 108 23.60 -22.47 -1.85
CA ARG A 108 24.85 -22.51 -2.62
C ARG A 108 26.09 -22.18 -1.80
N SER A 109 25.97 -21.26 -0.83
CA SER A 109 27.10 -20.81 -0.01
C SER A 109 27.35 -21.67 1.24
N SER A 110 26.28 -22.16 1.86
CA SER A 110 26.35 -22.89 3.14
C SER A 110 25.99 -24.37 3.03
N GLY A 111 25.40 -24.81 1.92
CA GLY A 111 24.90 -26.18 1.74
C GLY A 111 23.56 -26.46 2.42
N PHE A 112 23.02 -25.55 3.25
CA PHE A 112 21.74 -25.74 3.93
C PHE A 112 20.56 -25.37 3.03
N ALA A 113 19.58 -26.28 2.94
CA ALA A 113 18.35 -26.08 2.18
C ALA A 113 17.13 -26.03 3.11
N PRO A 114 16.08 -25.25 2.77
CA PRO A 114 14.83 -25.27 3.52
C PRO A 114 14.19 -26.66 3.44
N ASN A 115 13.80 -27.22 4.59
CA ASN A 115 13.20 -28.55 4.65
C ASN A 115 11.72 -28.51 4.20
N ALA A 116 11.49 -28.66 2.89
CA ALA A 116 10.15 -28.73 2.31
C ALA A 116 9.38 -30.01 2.70
N GLU A 117 10.06 -31.03 3.22
CA GLU A 117 9.43 -32.30 3.63
C GLU A 117 8.68 -32.18 4.96
N SER A 118 9.03 -31.17 5.77
CA SER A 118 8.32 -30.84 7.01
C SER A 118 6.86 -30.40 6.79
N ILE A 119 6.48 -30.10 5.55
CA ILE A 119 5.12 -29.72 5.16
C ILE A 119 4.28 -31.00 5.02
N SER A 120 3.22 -31.11 5.82
CA SER A 120 2.33 -32.29 5.89
C SER A 120 1.61 -32.56 4.57
N ASP A 121 1.20 -31.51 3.87
CA ASP A 121 0.35 -31.62 2.70
C ASP A 121 1.17 -31.78 1.41
N PRO A 122 0.88 -32.79 0.57
CA PRO A 122 1.66 -33.07 -0.64
C PRO A 122 1.56 -31.95 -1.68
N THR A 123 0.42 -31.26 -1.76
CA THR A 123 0.21 -30.13 -2.67
C THR A 123 1.08 -28.93 -2.29
N PHE A 124 1.11 -28.58 -1.00
CA PHE A 124 1.93 -27.46 -0.50
C PHE A 124 3.42 -27.78 -0.57
N ARG A 125 3.80 -29.05 -0.36
CA ARG A 125 5.17 -29.52 -0.59
C ARG A 125 5.59 -29.30 -2.05
N GLY A 126 4.75 -29.71 -3.01
CA GLY A 126 5.02 -29.50 -4.44
C GLY A 126 5.11 -28.02 -4.81
N LEU A 127 4.25 -27.17 -4.22
CA LEU A 127 4.31 -25.72 -4.43
C LEU A 127 5.60 -25.12 -3.86
N ALA A 128 6.01 -25.51 -2.66
CA ALA A 128 7.26 -25.05 -2.04
C ALA A 128 8.48 -25.47 -2.86
N GLN A 129 8.53 -26.72 -3.33
CA GLN A 129 9.59 -27.21 -4.21
C GLN A 129 9.68 -26.41 -5.51
N ARG A 130 8.54 -26.11 -6.15
CA ARG A 130 8.51 -25.26 -7.35
C ARG A 130 8.96 -23.85 -7.06
N TYR A 131 8.49 -23.27 -5.96
CA TYR A 131 8.84 -21.92 -5.55
C TYR A 131 10.35 -21.75 -5.30
N PHE A 132 10.97 -22.66 -4.55
CA PHE A 132 12.42 -22.62 -4.34
C PHE A 132 13.22 -22.97 -5.61
N GLY A 133 12.70 -23.86 -6.46
CA GLY A 133 13.31 -24.16 -7.77
C GLY A 133 13.36 -22.95 -8.70
N VAL A 134 12.33 -22.10 -8.70
CA VAL A 134 12.37 -20.82 -9.44
C VAL A 134 13.51 -19.94 -8.94
N GLY A 135 13.71 -19.86 -7.62
CA GLY A 135 14.83 -19.12 -7.02
C GLY A 135 16.20 -19.60 -7.49
N GLU A 136 16.40 -20.92 -7.62
CA GLU A 136 17.65 -21.52 -8.10
C GLU A 136 17.95 -21.14 -9.56
N THR A 137 16.96 -21.24 -10.44
CA THR A 137 17.12 -20.86 -11.85
C THR A 137 17.51 -19.39 -12.05
N ILE A 138 16.88 -18.48 -11.29
CA ILE A 138 17.19 -17.05 -11.34
C ILE A 138 18.58 -16.79 -10.75
N PHE A 139 18.93 -17.44 -9.65
CA PHE A 139 20.24 -17.29 -9.02
C PHE A 139 21.38 -17.76 -9.93
N ASP A 140 21.18 -18.87 -10.66
CA ASP A 140 22.13 -19.37 -11.66
C ASP A 140 22.24 -18.43 -12.86
N MET A 141 21.11 -17.86 -13.32
CA MET A 141 21.12 -16.84 -14.37
C MET A 141 21.93 -15.62 -13.94
N ILE A 142 21.74 -15.12 -12.71
CA ILE A 142 22.50 -13.98 -12.18
C ILE A 142 24.00 -14.32 -12.10
N GLN A 143 24.38 -15.48 -11.55
CA GLN A 143 25.77 -15.90 -11.52
C GLN A 143 26.39 -15.99 -12.92
N ALA A 144 25.67 -16.58 -13.87
CA ALA A 144 26.12 -16.70 -15.26
C ALA A 144 26.33 -15.32 -15.89
N THR A 145 25.40 -14.38 -15.69
CA THR A 145 25.57 -13.00 -16.17
C THR A 145 26.75 -12.30 -15.51
N ALA A 146 26.94 -12.49 -14.20
CA ALA A 146 28.04 -11.89 -13.46
C ALA A 146 29.40 -12.39 -13.98
N VAL A 147 29.57 -13.71 -14.12
CA VAL A 147 30.83 -14.33 -14.58
C VAL A 147 31.17 -13.96 -16.03
N ASN A 148 30.17 -13.76 -16.89
CA ASN A 148 30.38 -13.42 -18.29
C ASN A 148 30.45 -11.92 -18.58
N SER A 149 30.17 -11.06 -17.60
CA SER A 149 30.16 -9.61 -17.81
C SER A 149 31.50 -8.96 -17.44
N ALA A 150 31.84 -7.88 -18.14
CA ALA A 150 33.05 -7.10 -17.86
C ALA A 150 32.99 -6.31 -16.53
N TYR A 151 31.82 -6.26 -15.88
CA TYR A 151 31.59 -5.48 -14.66
C TYR A 151 32.04 -6.19 -13.38
N PHE A 152 32.14 -7.53 -13.40
CA PHE A 152 32.57 -8.30 -12.23
C PHE A 152 33.96 -8.87 -12.44
N LYS A 153 34.79 -8.84 -11.39
CA LYS A 153 36.11 -9.46 -11.33
C LYS A 153 36.10 -10.51 -10.22
N ARG A 154 36.83 -11.62 -10.41
CA ARG A 154 37.06 -12.59 -9.34
C ARG A 154 38.04 -12.00 -8.34
N ASP A 155 37.68 -11.96 -7.06
CA ASP A 155 38.64 -11.58 -6.01
C ASP A 155 39.68 -12.70 -5.87
N GLY A 156 40.96 -12.34 -5.91
CA GLY A 156 42.10 -13.27 -5.94
C GLY A 156 42.43 -13.89 -4.58
N LYS A 157 41.76 -13.45 -3.51
CA LYS A 157 41.80 -14.13 -2.22
C LYS A 157 40.90 -15.36 -2.28
N GLY A 158 41.46 -16.48 -2.72
CA GLY A 158 40.83 -17.80 -2.56
C GLY A 158 40.49 -18.08 -1.09
N PRO A 159 39.56 -19.00 -0.81
CA PRO A 159 39.23 -19.39 0.55
C PRO A 159 40.51 -19.90 1.24
N ARG A 160 40.83 -19.31 2.40
CA ARG A 160 41.77 -19.91 3.35
C ARG A 160 41.07 -21.02 4.11
#